data_AF-A0A223E0W1-F1
#
_entry.id   AF-A0A223E0W1-F1
#
_cell.length_a   1.000
_cell.length_b   1.000
_cell.length_c   1.000
_cell.angle_alpha   90.00
_cell.angle_beta   90.00
_cell.angle_gamma   90.00
#
_symmetry.space_group_name_H-M   'P 1'
#
loop_
_entity.id
_entity.type
_entity.pdbx_description
1 polymer ?
#
loop_
_entity_poly.entity_id
_entity_poly.type
_entity_poly.pdbx_seq_one_letter_code
_entity_poly.pdbx_strand_id
1 'polypeptide(L)' 'MPVWGNWCGPGHGGGVPKDKLDSLCMTHDLCYKVKGYFNCGCDKALVAGITAALPFIKSDEKRAALAVAAYFSIAPCKK' A
#
# COMPACT_ATOMS: atom_id res chain seq x y z
N MET A 1 -9.42 4.76 -3.12
CA MET A 1 -8.32 4.34 -2.24
C MET A 1 -8.46 5.07 -0.91
N PRO A 2 -8.36 4.39 0.24
CA PRO A 2 -8.27 5.08 1.54
C PRO A 2 -6.98 5.91 1.61
N VAL A 3 -7.03 7.00 2.38
CA VAL A 3 -5.88 7.85 2.70
C VAL A 3 -5.37 7.46 4.09
N TRP A 4 -4.07 7.19 4.22
CA TRP A 4 -3.45 6.79 5.48
C TRP A 4 -2.00 7.25 5.57
N GLY A 5 -1.58 7.71 6.75
CA GLY A 5 -0.20 8.06 7.01
C GLY A 5 0.34 9.18 6.13
N ASN A 6 1.55 9.00 5.61
CA ASN A 6 2.27 9.93 4.75
C ASN A 6 2.42 9.43 3.30
N TRP A 7 2.13 8.13 3.06
CA TRP A 7 2.39 7.45 1.80
C TRP A 7 1.15 6.78 1.19
N CYS A 8 0.15 6.37 1.97
CA CYS A 8 -1.03 5.72 1.37
C CYS A 8 -2.04 6.75 0.81
N GLY A 9 -2.23 6.75 -0.51
CA GLY A 9 -3.38 7.38 -1.17
C GLY A 9 -3.04 8.59 -2.06
N PRO A 10 -4.03 9.15 -2.77
CA PRO A 10 -3.82 10.32 -3.62
C PRO A 10 -3.31 11.54 -2.84
N GLY A 11 -2.29 12.21 -3.36
CA GLY A 11 -1.66 13.36 -2.69
C GLY A 11 -0.64 12.99 -1.60
N HIS A 12 -0.36 11.70 -1.41
CA HIS A 12 0.66 11.18 -0.50
C HIS A 12 1.90 10.71 -1.30
N GLY A 13 2.99 10.37 -0.61
CA GLY A 13 4.21 9.84 -1.24
C GLY A 13 5.53 10.45 -0.78
N GLY A 14 5.60 10.94 0.47
CA GLY A 14 6.80 11.54 1.03
C GLY A 14 6.79 11.68 2.55
N GLY A 15 7.97 11.81 3.15
CA GLY A 15 8.16 11.89 4.61
C GLY A 15 8.44 10.55 5.28
N VAL A 16 8.55 10.55 6.61
CA VAL A 16 8.83 9.32 7.38
C VAL A 16 7.54 8.51 7.53
N PRO A 17 7.53 7.20 7.20
CA PRO A 17 6.36 6.36 7.44
C PRO A 17 5.95 6.34 8.92
N LYS A 18 4.65 6.43 9.19
CA LYS A 18 4.11 6.49 10.57
C LYS A 18 3.92 5.11 11.19
N ASP A 19 3.65 4.08 10.40
CA ASP A 19 3.40 2.72 10.84
C ASP A 19 3.71 1.69 9.74
N LYS A 20 3.31 0.43 9.96
CA LYS A 20 3.65 -0.68 9.08
C LYS A 20 2.91 -0.57 7.75
N LEU A 21 1.63 -0.20 7.76
CA LEU A 21 0.86 0.05 6.55
C LEU A 21 1.47 1.20 5.74
N ASP A 22 1.80 2.31 6.39
CA ASP A 22 2.40 3.47 5.73
C ASP A 22 3.76 3.12 5.09
N SER A 23 4.57 2.27 5.74
CA SER A 23 5.82 1.76 5.18
C SER A 23 5.63 0.84 3.97
N LEU A 24 4.54 0.06 3.95
CA LEU A 24 4.19 -0.75 2.78
C LEU A 24 3.74 0.13 1.61
N CYS A 25 2.96 1.19 1.87
CA CYS A 25 2.61 2.17 0.84
C CYS A 25 3.83 2.93 0.33
N MET A 26 4.78 3.30 1.19
CA MET A 26 6.06 3.87 0.76
C MET A 26 6.78 2.95 -0.23
N THR A 27 6.84 1.66 0.09
CA THR A 27 7.50 0.67 -0.77
C THR A 27 6.78 0.52 -2.11
N HIS A 28 5.45 0.58 -2.10
CA HIS A 28 4.62 0.56 -3.30
C HIS A 28 4.85 1.79 -4.19
N ASP A 29 4.85 2.99 -3.62
CA ASP A 29 5.11 4.23 -4.35
C ASP A 29 6.51 4.24 -4.97
N LEU A 30 7.53 3.77 -4.24
CA LEU A 30 8.88 3.63 -4.76
C LEU A 30 8.94 2.59 -5.90
N CYS A 31 8.20 1.50 -5.79
CA CYS A 31 8.07 0.52 -6.86
C CYS A 31 7.46 1.14 -8.13
N TYR A 32 6.40 1.93 -7.99
CA TYR A 32 5.80 2.68 -9.10
C TYR A 32 6.76 3.71 -9.72
N LYS A 33 7.57 4.41 -8.93
CA LYS A 33 8.60 5.33 -9.46
C LYS A 33 9.61 4.63 -10.37
N VAL A 34 9.92 3.37 -10.09
CA VAL A 34 10.88 2.57 -10.87
C VAL A 34 10.23 1.83 -12.04
N LYS A 35 9.05 1.22 -11.83
CA LYS A 35 8.39 0.32 -12.80
C LYS A 35 7.27 0.98 -13.60
N GLY A 36 6.92 2.21 -13.27
CA GLY A 36 5.75 2.90 -13.82
C GLY A 36 4.47 2.60 -13.05
N TYR A 37 3.51 3.52 -13.19
CA TYR A 37 2.18 3.41 -12.58
C TYR A 37 1.41 2.19 -13.11
N PHE A 38 0.53 1.67 -12.26
CA PHE A 38 -0.31 0.49 -12.51
C PHE A 38 0.48 -0.80 -12.72
N ASN A 39 1.71 -0.92 -12.24
CA ASN A 39 2.46 -2.17 -12.38
C ASN A 39 1.85 -3.27 -11.49
N CYS A 40 1.39 -4.37 -12.09
CA CYS A 40 0.78 -5.50 -11.39
C CYS A 40 1.72 -6.14 -10.35
N GLY A 41 3.04 -6.09 -10.59
CA GLY A 41 4.02 -6.61 -9.65
C GLY A 41 4.11 -5.79 -8.37
N CYS A 42 4.05 -4.46 -8.49
CA CYS A 42 3.99 -3.57 -7.33
C CYS A 42 2.71 -3.78 -6.53
N ASP A 43 1.55 -3.88 -7.20
CA ASP A 43 0.25 -4.06 -6.54
C ASP A 43 0.18 -5.39 -5.78
N LYS A 44 0.64 -6.48 -6.42
CA LYS A 44 0.71 -7.80 -5.78
C LYS A 44 1.64 -7.81 -4.58
N ALA A 45 2.80 -7.15 -4.69
CA ALA A 45 3.74 -7.05 -3.58
C ALA A 45 3.15 -6.29 -2.39
N LEU A 46 2.40 -5.21 -2.64
CA LEU A 46 1.68 -4.47 -1.61
C LEU A 46 0.63 -5.35 -0.91
N VAL A 47 -0.23 -6.05 -1.68
CA VAL A 47 -1.26 -6.94 -1.12
C VAL A 47 -0.64 -8.08 -0.28
N ALA A 48 0.45 -8.69 -0.77
CA ALA A 48 1.16 -9.74 -0.05
C ALA A 48 1.78 -9.21 1.25
N GLY A 49 2.43 -8.04 1.20
CA GLY A 49 3.03 -7.40 2.37
C GLY A 49 1.99 -7.02 3.43
N ILE A 50 0.82 -6.52 3.01
CA ILE A 50 -0.29 -6.23 3.91
C ILE A 50 -0.78 -7.51 4.59
N THR A 51 -1.05 -8.55 3.79
CA THR A 51 -1.54 -9.85 4.31
C THR A 51 -0.61 -10.42 5.38
N ALA A 52 0.71 -10.36 5.15
CA ALA A 52 1.71 -10.80 6.11
C ALA A 52 1.77 -9.94 7.39
N ALA A 53 1.43 -8.66 7.29
CA ALA A 53 1.45 -7.72 8.41
C ALA A 53 0.18 -7.76 9.29
N LEU A 54 -0.95 -8.27 8.78
CA LEU A 54 -2.23 -8.29 9.49
C LEU A 54 -2.21 -8.85 10.94
N PRO A 55 -1.38 -9.85 11.29
CA PRO A 55 -1.28 -10.33 12.67
C PRO A 55 -0.58 -9.35 13.64
N PHE A 56 0.16 -8.36 13.13
CA PHE A 56 1.08 -7.53 13.90
C PHE A 56 0.69 -6.05 13.99
N ILE A 57 -0.39 -5.63 13.30
CA ILE A 57 -0.83 -4.24 13.22
C ILE A 57 -2.06 -3.96 14.10
N LYS A 58 -2.20 -2.70 14.55
CA LYS A 58 -3.28 -2.27 15.46
C LYS A 58 -4.64 -2.22 14.74
N SER A 59 -5.75 -2.23 15.50
CA SER A 59 -7.10 -2.33 14.94
C SER A 59 -7.48 -1.28 13.89
N ASP A 60 -7.08 -0.01 14.07
CA ASP A 60 -7.38 1.05 13.10
C ASP A 60 -6.53 0.94 11.84
N GLU A 61 -5.22 0.70 12.01
CA GLU A 61 -4.29 0.41 10.92
C GLU A 61 -4.76 -0.82 10.12
N LYS A 62 -5.25 -1.85 10.80
CA LYS A 62 -5.77 -3.08 10.19
C LYS A 62 -6.96 -2.82 9.28
N ARG A 63 -7.89 -1.95 9.67
CA ARG A 63 -9.03 -1.56 8.82
C ARG A 63 -8.56 -0.87 7.55
N ALA A 64 -7.65 0.10 7.68
CA ALA A 64 -7.07 0.78 6.53
C ALA A 64 -6.29 -0.18 5.62
N ALA A 65 -5.50 -1.09 6.21
CA ALA A 65 -4.68 -2.06 5.49
C ALA A 65 -5.56 -3.01 4.67
N LEU A 66 -6.63 -3.54 5.26
CA LEU A 66 -7.60 -4.38 4.54
C LEU A 66 -8.27 -3.63 3.38
N ALA A 67 -8.62 -2.35 3.56
CA ALA A 67 -9.20 -1.53 2.49
C ALA A 67 -8.22 -1.27 1.35
N VAL A 68 -6.94 -1.01 1.65
CA VAL A 68 -5.86 -0.88 0.64
C VAL A 68 -5.68 -2.20 -0.11
N ALA A 69 -5.54 -3.32 0.61
CA ALA A 69 -5.36 -4.63 0.00
C ALA A 69 -6.55 -5.02 -0.88
N ALA A 70 -7.78 -4.77 -0.44
CA ALA A 70 -8.99 -5.05 -1.21
C ALA A 70 -9.01 -4.24 -2.53
N TYR A 71 -8.66 -2.95 -2.49
CA TYR A 71 -8.58 -2.12 -3.69
C TYR A 71 -7.57 -2.69 -4.70
N PHE A 72 -6.33 -2.93 -4.28
CA PHE A 72 -5.27 -3.41 -5.18
C PHE A 72 -5.41 -4.88 -5.61
N SER A 73 -6.29 -5.64 -4.96
CA SER A 73 -6.62 -7.00 -5.40
C SER A 73 -7.52 -7.03 -6.64
N ILE A 74 -8.24 -5.95 -6.92
CA ILE A 74 -9.19 -5.86 -8.04
C ILE A 74 -8.91 -4.69 -9.00
N ALA A 75 -8.00 -3.77 -8.63
CA ALA A 75 -7.63 -2.64 -9.46
C ALA A 75 -7.05 -3.12 -10.80
N PRO A 76 -7.44 -2.53 -11.94
CA PRO A 76 -6.79 -2.79 -13.22
C PRO A 76 -5.30 -2.45 -13.16
N CYS A 77 -4.45 -3.35 -13.64
CA CYS A 77 -3.00 -3.19 -13.66
C CYS A 77 -2.40 -3.67 -15.00
N LYS A 78 -1.17 -3.22 -15.28
CA LYS A 78 -0.33 -3.55 -16.44
C LYS A 78 0.79 -4.48 -16.01
N LYS A 79 1.09 -5.50 -16.83
CA LYS A 79 2.16 -6.46 -16.57
C LYS A 79 3.53 -5.83 -16.80
#